data_AF-A0AAV5ZMW2-F1
#
_entry.id   AF-A0AAV5ZMW2-F1
#
_cell.length_a   1.000
_cell.length_b   1.000
_cell.length_c   1.000
_cell.angle_alpha   90.00
_cell.angle_beta   90.00
_cell.angle_gamma   90.00
#
_symmetry.space_group_name_H-M   'P 1'
#
loop_
_entity.id
_entity.type
_entity.pdbx_description
1 polymer ?
#
loop_
_entity_poly.entity_id
_entity_poly.type
_entity_poly.pdbx_seq_one_letter_code
_entity_poly.pdbx_strand_id
1 'polypeptide(L)'
;MAAGAAAVLGACATANTPQQNLAYERWAKCDPPGAGLQRIDLDGRITFVTSNASTQDTVLRCLAEAGRGGPPLPAPVATHPAGGV
;
A
#
# COMPACT_ATOMS: atom_id res chain seq x y z
N MET A 1 19.18 42.02 -23.24
CA MET A 1 19.42 40.59 -23.49
C MET A 1 19.15 39.82 -22.21
N ALA A 2 18.41 38.72 -22.35
CA ALA A 2 18.25 37.57 -21.45
C ALA A 2 17.72 37.78 -20.01
N ALA A 3 16.52 37.23 -19.82
CA ALA A 3 15.86 36.98 -18.54
C ALA A 3 16.58 35.89 -17.75
N GLY A 4 16.61 36.02 -16.42
CA GLY A 4 16.93 34.94 -15.50
C GLY A 4 15.74 34.67 -14.60
N ALA A 5 14.71 34.03 -15.13
CA ALA A 5 13.61 33.53 -14.32
C ALA A 5 14.17 32.47 -13.37
N ALA A 6 14.20 32.78 -12.08
CA ALA A 6 14.50 31.81 -11.03
C ALA A 6 13.39 30.76 -11.03
N ALA A 7 13.60 29.67 -11.77
CA ALA A 7 12.78 28.48 -11.68
C ALA A 7 13.07 27.83 -10.33
N VAL A 8 12.35 28.26 -9.29
CA VAL A 8 12.22 27.46 -8.07
C VAL A 8 11.37 26.25 -8.46
N LEU A 9 12.04 25.19 -8.91
CA LEU A 9 11.45 23.86 -9.04
C LEU A 9 11.16 23.38 -7.61
N GLY A 10 10.03 23.81 -7.06
CA GLY A 10 9.49 23.25 -5.83
C GLY A 10 9.21 21.79 -6.10
N ALA A 11 10.11 20.90 -5.67
CA ALA A 11 9.86 19.49 -5.67
C ALA A 11 8.60 19.26 -4.82
N CYS A 12 7.50 18.86 -5.45
CA CYS A 12 6.35 18.30 -4.73
C CYS A 12 6.81 16.97 -4.12
N ALA A 13 7.46 17.02 -2.96
CA ALA A 13 7.63 15.85 -2.12
C ALA A 13 6.23 15.49 -1.61
N THR A 14 5.52 14.64 -2.34
CA THR A 14 4.25 14.07 -1.87
C THR A 14 4.59 13.10 -0.75
N ALA A 15 4.67 13.60 0.47
CA ALA A 15 4.76 12.75 1.64
C ALA A 15 3.49 11.89 1.73
N ASN A 16 3.67 10.64 2.14
CA ASN A 16 2.55 9.75 2.43
C ASN A 16 1.62 10.39 3.48
N THR A 17 0.32 10.16 3.32
CA THR A 17 -0.64 10.50 4.38
C THR A 17 -0.35 9.67 5.65
N PRO A 18 -0.79 10.11 6.84
CA PRO A 18 -0.69 9.28 8.05
C PRO A 18 -1.33 7.89 7.88
N GLN A 19 -2.43 7.80 7.12
CA GLN A 19 -3.11 6.55 6.79
C GLN A 19 -2.25 5.66 5.89
N GLN A 20 -1.59 6.23 4.87
CA GLN A 20 -0.65 5.51 4.02
C GLN A 20 0.55 5.00 4.82
N ASN A 21 1.12 5.81 5.72
CA ASN A 21 2.22 5.37 6.58
C ASN A 21 1.79 4.20 7.47
N LEU A 22 0.63 4.30 8.12
CA LEU A 22 0.09 3.20 8.92
C LEU A 22 -0.15 1.93 8.10
N ALA A 23 -0.64 2.08 6.87
CA ALA A 23 -0.86 0.95 5.97
C ALA A 23 0.46 0.29 5.53
N TYR A 24 1.50 1.08 5.22
CA TYR A 24 2.84 0.57 4.93
C TYR A 24 3.43 -0.17 6.13
N GLU A 25 3.30 0.36 7.34
CA GLU A 25 3.76 -0.30 8.57
C GLU A 25 3.07 -1.65 8.78
N ARG A 26 1.75 -1.71 8.58
CA ARG A 26 0.98 -2.96 8.71
C ARG A 26 1.32 -3.96 7.60
N TRP A 27 1.51 -3.50 6.37
CA TRP A 27 1.97 -4.35 5.28
C TRP A 27 3.34 -4.94 5.60
N ALA A 28 4.31 -4.13 6.02
CA ALA A 28 5.67 -4.57 6.34
C ALA A 28 5.73 -5.59 7.48
N LYS A 29 4.77 -5.56 8.43
CA LYS A 29 4.64 -6.59 9.46
C LYS A 29 4.16 -7.94 8.94
N CYS A 30 3.45 -7.96 7.81
CA CYS A 30 2.82 -9.16 7.27
C CYS A 30 3.57 -9.76 6.08
N ASP A 31 4.03 -8.91 5.14
CA ASP A 31 4.69 -9.16 3.84
C ASP A 31 5.07 -10.63 3.56
N PRO A 32 4.08 -11.51 3.29
CA PRO A 32 4.34 -12.94 3.25
C PRO A 32 4.83 -13.37 1.87
N PRO A 33 5.62 -14.45 1.79
CA PRO A 33 6.03 -15.01 0.52
C PRO A 33 4.82 -15.34 -0.38
N GLY A 34 4.86 -14.89 -1.63
CA GLY A 34 3.79 -15.15 -2.61
C GLY A 34 2.65 -14.13 -2.62
N ALA A 35 2.75 -13.05 -1.84
CA ALA A 35 1.94 -11.85 -2.02
C ALA A 35 2.85 -10.65 -2.35
N GLY A 36 2.39 -9.77 -3.22
CA GLY A 36 3.08 -8.53 -3.55
C GLY A 36 2.19 -7.32 -3.30
N LEU A 37 2.73 -6.28 -2.67
CA LEU A 37 2.02 -5.02 -2.53
C LEU A 37 1.85 -4.38 -3.92
N GLN A 38 0.61 -4.07 -4.29
CA GLN A 38 0.32 -3.43 -5.57
C GLN A 38 0.15 -1.92 -5.39
N ARG A 39 -0.66 -1.49 -4.41
CA ARG A 39 -0.81 -0.07 -4.06
C ARG A 39 -1.31 0.12 -2.63
N ILE A 40 -1.08 1.33 -2.12
CA ILE A 40 -1.78 1.85 -0.95
C ILE A 40 -2.45 3.17 -1.35
N ASP A 41 -3.78 3.23 -1.24
CA ASP A 41 -4.55 4.43 -1.55
C ASP A 41 -4.39 5.51 -0.47
N LEU A 42 -4.78 6.76 -0.76
CA LEU A 42 -4.60 7.89 0.18
C LEU A 42 -5.35 7.70 1.51
N ASP A 43 -6.42 6.92 1.50
CA ASP A 43 -7.19 6.51 2.69
C ASP A 43 -6.56 5.33 3.45
N GLY A 44 -5.43 4.81 2.96
CA GLY A 44 -4.68 3.71 3.54
C GLY A 44 -5.21 2.32 3.16
N ARG A 45 -6.10 2.19 2.16
CA ARG A 45 -6.50 0.89 1.64
C ARG A 45 -5.30 0.17 1.01
N ILE A 46 -5.05 -1.06 1.47
CA ILE A 46 -4.02 -1.93 0.93
C ILE A 46 -4.60 -2.77 -0.20
N THR A 47 -4.00 -2.70 -1.40
CA THR A 47 -4.27 -3.65 -2.48
C THR A 47 -3.02 -4.48 -2.73
N PHE A 48 -3.17 -5.80 -2.73
CA PHE A 48 -2.08 -6.73 -2.96
C PHE A 48 -2.45 -7.75 -4.04
N VAL A 49 -1.44 -8.32 -4.68
CA VAL A 49 -1.59 -9.39 -5.67
C VAL A 49 -1.10 -10.70 -5.10
N THR A 50 -1.84 -11.78 -5.33
CA THR A 50 -1.40 -13.15 -5.02
C THR A 50 -2.08 -14.15 -5.94
N SER A 51 -1.40 -15.25 -6.25
CA SER A 51 -1.95 -16.35 -7.08
C SER A 51 -2.62 -17.45 -6.24
N ASN A 52 -2.57 -17.35 -4.91
CA ASN A 52 -2.94 -18.42 -3.99
C ASN A 52 -3.97 -17.94 -2.96
N ALA A 53 -5.12 -18.62 -2.88
CA ALA A 53 -6.17 -18.33 -1.90
C ALA A 53 -5.69 -18.50 -0.44
N SER A 54 -4.84 -19.49 -0.16
CA SER A 54 -4.25 -19.69 1.17
C SER A 54 -3.32 -18.54 1.57
N THR A 55 -2.56 -18.00 0.60
CA THR A 55 -1.73 -16.80 0.82
C THR A 55 -2.62 -15.58 1.07
N GLN A 56 -3.70 -15.42 0.31
CA GLN A 56 -4.69 -14.37 0.56
C GLN A 56 -5.25 -14.43 1.98
N ASP A 57 -5.74 -15.59 2.42
CA ASP A 57 -6.28 -15.74 3.79
C ASP A 57 -5.24 -15.44 4.86
N THR A 58 -3.99 -15.84 4.61
CA THR A 58 -2.86 -15.55 5.51
C THR A 58 -2.59 -14.04 5.62
N VAL A 59 -2.54 -13.32 4.49
CA VAL A 59 -2.39 -11.86 4.46
C VAL A 59 -3.54 -11.18 5.18
N LEU A 60 -4.78 -11.55 4.87
CA LEU A 60 -5.99 -10.93 5.44
C LEU A 60 -6.05 -11.11 6.95
N ARG A 61 -5.74 -12.32 7.45
CA ARG A 61 -5.65 -12.59 8.89
C ARG A 61 -4.56 -11.75 9.55
N CYS A 62 -3.37 -11.71 8.97
CA CYS A 62 -2.27 -10.93 9.53
C CYS A 62 -2.60 -9.44 9.58
N LEU A 63 -3.19 -8.87 8.53
CA LEU A 63 -3.58 -7.45 8.51
C LEU A 63 -4.66 -7.14 9.54
N ALA A 64 -5.61 -8.06 9.76
CA ALA A 64 -6.63 -7.91 10.81
C ALA A 64 -5.99 -7.91 12.21
N GLU A 65 -5.00 -8.77 12.45
CA GLU A 65 -4.25 -8.83 13.70
C GLU A 65 -3.37 -7.59 13.90
N ALA A 66 -2.63 -7.16 12.87
CA ALA A 66 -1.82 -5.94 12.88
C ALA A 66 -2.65 -4.65 13.07
N GLY A 67 -3.94 -4.71 12.76
CA GLY A 67 -4.91 -3.63 12.98
C GLY A 67 -5.55 -3.62 14.36
N ARG A 68 -5.43 -4.70 15.14
CA ARG A 68 -6.14 -4.84 16.42
C ARG A 68 -5.68 -3.76 17.41
N GLY A 69 -6.64 -2.96 17.89
CA GLY A 69 -6.40 -1.90 18.89
C GLY A 69 -5.76 -0.62 18.35
N GLY A 70 -5.52 -0.51 17.04
CA GLY A 70 -5.01 0.70 16.40
C GLY A 70 -6.07 1.45 15.58
N PRO A 71 -5.69 2.56 14.92
CA PRO A 71 -6.60 3.28 14.02
C PRO A 71 -7.13 2.35 12.91
N PRO A 72 -8.42 2.41 12.56
CA PRO A 72 -8.96 1.57 11.51
C PRO A 72 -8.37 1.97 10.15
N LEU A 73 -8.19 0.98 9.27
CA LEU A 73 -7.94 1.18 7.84
C LEU A 73 -9.08 0.54 7.04
N PRO A 74 -9.32 0.99 5.80
CA PRO A 74 -10.26 0.32 4.91
C PRO A 74 -9.89 -1.15 4.68
N ALA A 75 -10.90 -1.99 4.43
CA ALA A 75 -10.68 -3.40 4.15
C ALA A 75 -9.71 -3.58 2.95
N PRO A 76 -8.69 -4.45 3.09
CA PRO A 76 -7.74 -4.71 2.03
C PRO A 76 -8.37 -5.47 0.85
N VAL A 77 -7.79 -5.31 -0.33
CA VAL A 77 -8.24 -5.96 -1.56
C VAL A 77 -7.16 -6.90 -2.07
N ALA A 78 -7.52 -8.17 -2.24
CA ALA A 78 -6.69 -9.13 -2.95
C ALA A 78 -7.04 -9.10 -4.44
N THR A 79 -6.02 -9.08 -5.27
CA THR A 79 -6.12 -9.24 -6.72
C THR A 79 -5.39 -10.50 -7.15
N HIS A 80 -5.82 -11.10 -8.24
CA HIS A 80 -5.17 -12.27 -8.84
C HIS A 80 -4.57 -11.87 -10.19
N PRO A 81 -3.40 -12.42 -10.57
CA PRO A 81 -2.86 -12.21 -11.91
C PRO A 81 -3.91 -12.60 -12.96
N ALA A 82 -4.06 -11.76 -13.98
CA ALA A 82 -4.81 -12.17 -15.16
C ALA A 82 -4.13 -13.40 -15.75
N GLY A 83 -4.88 -14.49 -15.95
CA GLY A 83 -4.35 -15.70 -16.57
C GLY A 83 -3.72 -15.35 -17.92
N GLY A 84 -2.47 -15.77 -18.12
CA GLY A 84 -1.82 -15.66 -19.42
C GLY A 84 -2.61 -16.49 -20.44
N VAL A 85 -2.97 -15.84 -21.55
CA VAL A 85 -3.55 -16.52 -22.72
C VAL A 85 -2.57 -17.50 -23.36
#